data_AF-A0A4R9GBJ4-F1
#
_entry.id   AF-A0A4R9GBJ4-F1
#
_cell.length_a   1.000
_cell.length_b   1.000
_cell.length_c   1.000
_cell.angle_alpha   90.00
_cell.angle_beta   90.00
_cell.angle_gamma   90.00
#
_symmetry.space_group_name_H-M   'P 1'
#
loop_
_entity.id
_entity.type
_entity.pdbx_description
1 polymer ?
#
loop_
_entity_poly.entity_id
_entity_poly.type
_entity_poly.pdbx_seq_one_letter_code
_entity_poly.pdbx_strand_id
1 'polypeptide(L)'
;MTVGKDGKMQNIANPLSVGEIYNTLDKMQDGSIVQLYWDTNHDFGPNHYSLIMKIDGKWYNFNNNDARGQDGKVLPITFVLPKPDEPRQDRPVYGIYYNSSDYADGDPERNFR
;
A
#
# COMPACT_ATOMS: atom_id res chain seq x y z
N MET A 1 -7.29 -13.76 -12.34
CA MET A 1 -7.83 -12.45 -12.73
C MET A 1 -8.54 -12.59 -14.06
N THR A 2 -9.81 -12.20 -14.14
CA THR A 2 -10.59 -12.13 -15.38
C THR A 2 -11.21 -10.75 -15.50
N VAL A 3 -11.38 -10.24 -16.72
CA VAL A 3 -12.09 -8.97 -16.96
C VAL A 3 -13.52 -9.30 -17.37
N GLY A 4 -14.50 -8.79 -16.60
CA GLY A 4 -15.92 -8.92 -16.91
C GLY A 4 -16.30 -8.15 -18.17
N LYS A 5 -17.47 -8.46 -18.74
CA LYS A 5 -17.99 -7.75 -19.94
C LYS A 5 -18.20 -6.25 -19.72
N ASP A 6 -18.26 -5.81 -18.47
CA ASP A 6 -18.35 -4.43 -18.02
C ASP A 6 -16.97 -3.77 -17.81
N GLY A 7 -15.88 -4.46 -18.17
CA GLY A 7 -14.51 -3.96 -18.02
C GLY A 7 -13.95 -4.08 -16.60
N LYS A 8 -14.68 -4.68 -15.66
CA LYS A 8 -14.25 -4.78 -14.26
C LYS A 8 -13.37 -6.00 -14.02
N MET A 9 -12.38 -5.84 -13.15
CA MET A 9 -11.57 -6.96 -12.70
C MET A 9 -12.40 -7.83 -11.75
N GLN A 10 -12.48 -9.12 -12.05
CA GLN A 10 -13.18 -10.12 -11.25
C GLN A 10 -12.18 -11.21 -10.81
N ASN A 11 -12.49 -11.86 -9.69
CA ASN A 11 -11.72 -12.99 -9.17
C ASN A 11 -10.25 -12.65 -8.87
N ILE A 12 -9.96 -11.43 -8.39
CA ILE A 12 -8.70 -11.18 -7.67
C ILE A 12 -8.95 -11.64 -6.23
N ALA A 13 -8.63 -12.90 -5.98
CA ALA A 13 -8.82 -13.53 -4.70
C ALA A 13 -7.64 -13.20 -3.78
N ASN A 14 -7.96 -12.78 -2.56
CA ASN A 14 -7.09 -12.60 -1.40
C ASN A 14 -6.28 -11.29 -1.39
N PRO A 15 -6.85 -10.18 -0.91
CA PRO A 15 -6.03 -9.05 -0.49
C PRO A 15 -5.03 -9.48 0.58
N LEU A 16 -3.89 -8.79 0.62
CA LEU A 16 -2.88 -8.96 1.67
C LEU A 16 -3.51 -8.67 3.02
N SER A 17 -3.16 -9.48 4.01
CA SER A 17 -3.57 -9.17 5.38
C SER A 17 -2.86 -7.91 5.86
N VAL A 18 -3.55 -7.20 6.74
CA VAL A 18 -3.03 -6.04 7.47
C VAL A 18 -1.63 -6.28 8.04
N GLY A 19 -1.47 -7.41 8.73
CA GLY A 19 -0.22 -7.77 9.39
C GLY A 19 0.91 -8.02 8.40
N GLU A 20 0.63 -8.63 7.24
CA GLU A 20 1.64 -8.81 6.19
C GLU A 20 2.13 -7.48 5.63
N ILE A 21 1.23 -6.50 5.49
CA ILE A 21 1.59 -5.19 4.98
C ILE A 21 2.46 -4.45 6.00
N TYR A 22 2.07 -4.40 7.28
CA TYR A 22 2.90 -3.79 8.33
C TYR A 22 4.26 -4.48 8.48
N ASN A 23 4.29 -5.82 8.55
CA ASN A 23 5.53 -6.58 8.63
C ASN A 23 6.48 -6.31 7.45
N THR A 24 5.93 -5.97 6.28
CA THR A 24 6.73 -5.58 5.11
C THR A 24 7.25 -4.16 5.27
N LEU A 25 6.38 -3.20 5.58
CA LEU A 25 6.73 -1.77 5.70
C LEU A 25 7.68 -1.47 6.89
N ASP A 26 7.54 -2.19 7.99
CA ASP A 26 8.36 -1.99 9.19
C ASP A 26 9.84 -2.34 8.94
N LYS A 27 10.11 -3.30 8.06
CA LYS A 27 11.48 -3.72 7.69
C LYS A 27 12.13 -2.86 6.62
N MET A 28 11.43 -1.87 6.08
CA MET A 28 12.00 -0.93 5.13
C MET A 28 12.85 0.11 5.87
N GLN A 29 13.96 0.51 5.27
CA GLN A 29 14.79 1.60 5.78
C GLN A 29 14.20 2.98 5.50
N ASP A 30 14.72 4.02 6.17
CA ASP A 30 14.40 5.39 5.78
C ASP A 30 14.95 5.68 4.39
N GLY A 31 14.18 6.41 3.58
CA GLY A 31 14.46 6.64 2.16
C GLY A 31 13.78 5.65 1.21
N SER A 32 13.29 4.51 1.70
CA SER A 32 12.61 3.51 0.88
C SER A 32 11.36 4.08 0.20
N ILE A 33 11.18 3.74 -1.08
CA ILE A 33 10.00 4.10 -1.86
C ILE A 33 9.20 2.84 -2.16
N VAL A 34 7.91 2.88 -1.84
CA VAL A 34 6.98 1.76 -2.00
C VAL A 34 5.78 2.22 -2.80
N GLN A 35 5.35 1.39 -3.75
CA GLN A 35 4.06 1.54 -4.42
C GLN A 35 3.09 0.51 -3.84
N LEU A 36 1.97 0.99 -3.29
CA LEU A 36 0.87 0.15 -2.84
C LEU A 36 -0.21 0.10 -3.92
N TYR A 37 -0.72 -1.09 -4.23
CA TYR A 37 -1.85 -1.27 -5.15
C TYR A 37 -3.09 -1.73 -4.36
N TRP A 38 -4.17 -0.94 -4.40
CA TRP A 38 -5.31 -1.09 -3.49
C TRP A 38 -6.63 -0.69 -4.15
N ASP A 39 -7.76 -1.01 -3.49
CA ASP A 39 -9.11 -0.70 -3.95
C ASP A 39 -9.77 0.38 -3.09
N THR A 40 -10.15 1.51 -3.69
CA THR A 40 -10.87 2.60 -3.01
C THR A 40 -12.36 2.31 -2.80
N ASN A 41 -12.90 1.33 -3.54
CA ASN A 41 -14.32 1.08 -3.70
C ASN A 41 -14.76 -0.31 -3.19
N HIS A 42 -13.82 -1.15 -2.72
CA HIS A 42 -13.98 -2.50 -2.12
C HIS A 42 -14.64 -3.59 -3.00
N ASP A 43 -15.52 -3.20 -3.92
CA ASP A 43 -16.39 -4.11 -4.67
C ASP A 43 -15.87 -4.47 -6.07
N PHE A 44 -14.82 -3.79 -6.55
CA PHE A 44 -14.41 -3.84 -7.96
C PHE A 44 -12.96 -4.27 -8.18
N GLY A 45 -12.24 -4.61 -7.10
CA GLY A 45 -10.84 -4.98 -7.15
C GLY A 45 -9.92 -3.77 -7.24
N PRO A 46 -8.59 -4.00 -7.19
CA PRO A 46 -7.62 -2.92 -7.10
C PRO A 46 -7.77 -1.93 -8.25
N ASN A 47 -8.00 -0.66 -7.91
CA ASN A 47 -8.29 0.41 -8.85
C ASN A 47 -7.40 1.64 -8.62
N HIS A 48 -6.55 1.60 -7.59
CA HIS A 48 -5.77 2.73 -7.16
C HIS A 48 -4.37 2.33 -6.76
N TYR A 49 -3.44 3.29 -6.84
CA TYR A 49 -2.10 3.12 -6.31
C TYR A 49 -1.68 4.33 -5.48
N SER A 50 -0.85 4.08 -4.47
CA SER A 50 -0.19 5.11 -3.67
C SER A 50 1.31 4.94 -3.80
N LEU A 51 2.03 6.05 -4.04
CA LEU A 51 3.48 6.10 -3.94
C LEU A 51 3.83 6.66 -2.56
N ILE A 52 4.47 5.85 -1.73
CA ILE A 52 4.81 6.19 -0.35
C ILE A 52 6.33 6.16 -0.15
N MET A 53 6.85 7.03 0.72
CA MET A 53 8.26 7.03 1.09
C MET A 53 8.42 7.10 2.60
N LYS A 54 9.40 6.38 3.13
CA LYS A 54 9.75 6.42 4.56
C LYS A 54 10.73 7.55 4.83
N ILE A 55 10.38 8.45 5.75
CA ILE A 55 11.18 9.61 6.14
C ILE A 55 11.11 9.70 7.67
N ASP A 56 12.26 9.69 8.34
CA ASP A 56 12.38 9.74 9.80
C ASP A 56 11.46 8.71 10.51
N GLY A 57 11.48 7.47 10.03
CA GLY A 57 10.67 6.36 10.55
C GLY A 57 9.18 6.40 10.21
N LYS A 58 8.70 7.41 9.47
CA LYS A 58 7.28 7.59 9.13
C LYS A 58 7.05 7.49 7.63
N TRP A 59 5.90 6.97 7.22
CA TRP A 59 5.52 6.91 5.82
C TRP A 59 4.77 8.18 5.39
N TYR A 60 5.04 8.64 4.16
CA TYR A 60 4.45 9.84 3.54
C TYR A 60 3.93 9.49 2.14
N ASN A 61 2.70 9.91 1.80
CA ASN A 61 2.07 9.59 0.52
C ASN A 61 2.27 10.75 -0.46
N PHE A 62 3.14 10.50 -1.44
CA PHE A 62 3.54 11.47 -2.44
C PHE A 62 2.57 11.53 -3.62
N ASN A 63 1.65 10.58 -3.74
CA ASN A 63 0.52 10.74 -4.65
C ASN A 63 -0.39 11.86 -4.12
N ASN A 64 -0.98 12.67 -5.00
CA ASN A 64 -1.85 13.79 -4.63
C ASN A 64 -3.25 13.36 -4.13
N ASN A 65 -3.35 12.20 -3.49
CA ASN A 65 -4.61 11.55 -3.13
C ASN A 65 -4.83 11.52 -1.61
N ASP A 66 -4.02 12.27 -0.86
CA ASP A 66 -4.00 12.22 0.61
C ASP A 66 -3.90 13.63 1.21
N ALA A 67 -4.14 13.72 2.52
CA ALA A 67 -4.17 14.98 3.26
C ALA A 67 -2.86 15.77 3.07
N ARG A 68 -3.02 17.04 2.73
CA ARG A 68 -1.93 18.03 2.68
C ARG A 68 -2.07 18.98 3.85
N GLY A 69 -0.94 19.46 4.35
CA GLY A 69 -0.92 20.60 5.25
C GLY A 69 -1.49 21.84 4.56
N GLN A 70 -1.88 22.85 5.34
CA GLN A 70 -2.30 24.14 4.78
C GLN A 70 -1.18 24.81 3.95
N ASP A 71 0.08 24.43 4.19
CA ASP A 71 1.26 24.84 3.44
C ASP A 71 1.53 23.98 2.19
N GLY A 72 0.61 23.09 1.83
CA GLY A 72 0.72 22.20 0.67
C GLY A 72 1.70 21.04 0.85
N LYS A 73 2.33 20.90 2.02
CA LYS A 73 3.26 19.78 2.28
C LYS A 73 2.51 18.48 2.48
N VAL A 74 3.15 17.39 2.08
CA VAL A 74 2.70 16.03 2.41
C VAL A 74 2.73 15.85 3.93
N LEU A 75 1.61 15.39 4.49
CA LEU A 75 1.56 14.99 5.88
C LEU A 75 1.93 13.50 5.99
N PRO A 76 2.43 13.04 7.15
CA PRO A 76 2.58 11.61 7.41
C PRO A 76 1.27 10.91 7.09
N ILE A 77 1.33 9.81 6.35
CA ILE A 77 0.15 9.05 5.95
C ILE A 77 -0.59 8.63 7.22
N THR A 78 -1.88 8.93 7.25
CA THR A 78 -2.80 8.38 8.25
C THR A 78 -3.75 7.35 7.67
N PHE A 79 -3.78 7.11 6.34
CA PHE A 79 -4.63 6.08 5.75
C PHE A 79 -4.07 4.64 5.85
N VAL A 80 -4.93 3.81 6.44
CA VAL A 80 -5.48 2.53 5.91
C VAL A 80 -4.49 1.43 5.62
N LEU A 81 -3.81 1.06 6.68
CA LEU A 81 -3.98 -0.32 7.07
C LEU A 81 -4.90 -0.26 8.29
N PRO A 82 -5.89 -1.16 8.41
CA PRO A 82 -6.54 -1.32 9.71
C PRO A 82 -5.42 -1.47 10.73
N LYS A 83 -5.49 -0.88 11.92
CA LYS A 83 -4.55 -1.36 12.95
C LYS A 83 -4.74 -2.88 13.10
N PRO A 84 -3.75 -3.65 13.55
CA PRO A 84 -3.91 -5.10 13.70
C PRO A 84 -5.19 -5.49 14.49
N ASP A 85 -5.69 -4.58 15.32
CA ASP A 85 -6.88 -4.67 16.17
C ASP A 85 -8.11 -3.87 15.70
N GLU A 86 -8.06 -3.16 14.57
CA GLU A 86 -9.19 -2.35 14.06
C GLU A 86 -9.91 -3.02 12.87
N PRO A 87 -11.26 -3.03 12.83
CA PRO A 87 -12.03 -3.75 11.81
C PRO A 87 -12.12 -3.04 10.44
N ARG A 88 -11.39 -1.95 10.19
CA ARG A 88 -11.53 -1.18 8.95
C ARG A 88 -10.78 -1.78 7.77
N GLN A 89 -11.22 -2.95 7.29
CA GLN A 89 -10.82 -3.54 6.00
C GLN A 89 -11.36 -2.77 4.77
N ASP A 90 -11.67 -1.48 4.88
CA ASP A 90 -12.43 -0.75 3.85
C ASP A 90 -11.65 -0.52 2.56
N ARG A 91 -10.33 -0.77 2.54
CA ARG A 91 -9.47 -0.60 1.37
C ARG A 91 -8.47 -1.74 1.23
N PRO A 92 -8.87 -2.85 0.57
CA PRO A 92 -8.00 -4.00 0.42
C PRO A 92 -6.76 -3.65 -0.41
N VAL A 93 -5.59 -4.07 0.07
CA VAL A 93 -4.31 -3.96 -0.63
C VAL A 93 -4.03 -5.29 -1.32
N TYR A 94 -3.68 -5.24 -2.60
CA TYR A 94 -3.46 -6.41 -3.43
C TYR A 94 -2.00 -6.56 -3.86
N GLY A 95 -1.16 -5.54 -3.62
CA GLY A 95 0.26 -5.61 -3.94
C GLY A 95 1.07 -4.51 -3.27
N ILE A 96 2.32 -4.84 -2.96
CA ILE A 96 3.34 -3.94 -2.43
C ILE A 96 4.55 -4.11 -3.34
N TYR A 97 4.93 -3.05 -4.04
CA TYR A 97 6.06 -3.03 -4.96
C TYR A 97 7.13 -2.09 -4.42
N TYR A 98 8.35 -2.57 -4.31
CA TYR A 98 9.47 -1.83 -3.73
C TYR A 98 10.77 -2.34 -4.31
N ASN A 99 11.84 -1.56 -4.19
CA ASN A 99 13.17 -2.03 -4.55
C ASN A 99 13.69 -2.96 -3.45
N SER A 100 14.16 -4.15 -3.80
CA SER A 100 14.69 -5.11 -2.82
C SER A 100 15.89 -4.58 -2.02
N SER A 101 16.67 -3.65 -2.59
CA SER A 101 17.78 -3.00 -1.87
C SER A 101 17.33 -2.15 -0.69
N ASP A 102 16.03 -1.84 -0.63
CA ASP A 102 15.43 -1.00 0.38
C ASP A 102 14.90 -1.81 1.57
N TYR A 103 14.97 -3.14 1.50
CA TYR A 103 14.60 -4.07 2.55
C TYR A 103 15.82 -4.36 3.42
N ALA A 104 15.72 -4.16 4.74
CA ALA A 104 16.86 -4.23 5.67
C ALA A 104 17.60 -5.59 5.67
N ASP A 105 16.92 -6.68 5.29
CA ASP A 105 17.50 -8.02 5.26
C ASP A 105 18.09 -8.41 3.89
N GLY A 106 18.00 -7.53 2.88
CA GLY A 106 18.60 -7.75 1.55
C GLY A 106 18.06 -8.96 0.79
N ASP A 107 16.85 -9.46 1.10
CA ASP A 107 16.19 -10.57 0.42
C ASP A 107 15.48 -10.07 -0.86
N PRO A 108 16.04 -10.32 -2.06
CA PRO A 108 15.50 -9.82 -3.31
C PRO A 108 14.31 -10.63 -3.86
N GLU A 109 13.95 -11.75 -3.23
CA GLU A 109 12.97 -12.68 -3.81
C GLU A 109 11.53 -12.51 -3.28
N ARG A 110 11.28 -11.59 -2.34
CA ARG A 110 9.91 -11.26 -1.89
C ARG A 110 9.20 -10.23 -2.78
N ASN A 111 9.27 -10.43 -4.09
CA ASN A 111 8.25 -9.90 -5.00
C ASN A 111 7.02 -10.81 -4.88
N PHE A 112 6.14 -10.54 -3.93
CA PHE A 112 4.89 -11.29 -3.83
C PHE A 112 3.98 -10.96 -5.03
N ARG A 113 3.28 -12.02 -5.45
CA ARG A 113 2.44 -12.17 -6.65
C ARG A 113 1.44 -11.05 -6.88
#